data_AF-A0A6D2J9N0-F1
#
_entry.id   AF-A0A6D2J9N0-F1
#
_cell.length_a   1.000
_cell.length_b   1.000
_cell.length_c   1.000
_cell.angle_alpha   90.00
_cell.angle_beta   90.00
_cell.angle_gamma   90.00
#
_symmetry.space_group_name_H-M   'P 1'
#
loop_
_entity.id
_entity.type
_entity.pdbx_description
1 polymer ?
#
loop_
_entity_poly.entity_id
_entity_poly.type
_entity_poly.pdbx_seq_one_letter_code
_entity_poly.pdbx_strand_id
1 'polypeptide(L)'
;MNAATSPMAEFAYGAGHVDPITAIRPRLVYEANKSDHITFLCGLNYSGKKLRLIFGESSNCTKEQAKSLPRNLNYPSMTAQVSATKPFNDMFELLFYDVSGSSTYFSSI
;
A
#
# COMPACT_ATOMS: atom_id res chain seq x y z
N MET A 1 2.48 -17.50 12.72
CA MET A 1 1.84 -16.43 13.52
C MET A 1 0.34 -16.61 13.40
N ASN A 2 -0.43 -16.28 14.44
CA ASN A 2 -1.87 -16.53 14.48
C ASN A 2 -2.57 -15.32 15.08
N ALA A 3 -3.53 -14.74 14.36
CA ALA A 3 -4.31 -13.58 14.81
C ALA A 3 -5.14 -13.91 16.07
N ALA A 4 -5.54 -15.17 16.27
CA ALA A 4 -6.28 -15.61 17.45
C ALA A 4 -5.42 -15.64 18.73
N THR A 5 -4.10 -15.72 18.61
CA THR A 5 -3.18 -15.79 19.77
C THR A 5 -2.27 -14.58 19.91
N SER A 6 -2.28 -13.66 18.94
CA SER A 6 -1.54 -12.39 18.96
C SER A 6 -2.54 -11.23 18.98
N PRO A 7 -2.74 -10.54 20.12
CA PRO A 7 -3.74 -9.47 20.24
C PRO A 7 -3.56 -8.30 19.26
N MET A 8 -2.33 -8.07 18.79
CA MET A 8 -2.05 -7.03 17.80
C MET A 8 -2.13 -7.53 16.35
N ALA A 9 -2.23 -8.85 16.14
CA ALA A 9 -2.35 -9.51 14.84
C ALA A 9 -1.42 -8.90 13.77
N GLU A 10 -1.95 -8.40 12.65
CA GLU A 10 -1.20 -7.81 11.55
C GLU A 10 -0.40 -6.57 11.97
N PHE A 11 -0.79 -5.86 13.03
CA PHE A 11 0.02 -4.76 13.58
C PHE A 11 1.28 -5.24 14.31
N ALA A 12 1.38 -6.53 14.66
CA ALA A 12 2.61 -7.12 15.20
C ALA A 12 3.55 -7.66 14.11
N TYR A 13 3.00 -8.32 13.08
CA TYR A 13 3.80 -9.14 12.16
C TYR A 13 3.51 -8.89 10.67
N GLY A 14 2.61 -7.98 10.31
CA GLY A 14 2.23 -7.68 8.93
C GLY A 14 1.72 -8.91 8.19
N ALA A 15 2.26 -9.17 7.00
CA ALA A 15 1.95 -10.35 6.19
C ALA A 15 2.48 -11.67 6.80
N GLY A 16 3.41 -11.58 7.76
CA GLY A 16 3.94 -12.72 8.49
C GLY A 16 5.46 -12.90 8.41
N HIS A 17 5.89 -14.15 8.60
CA HIS A 17 7.29 -14.55 8.65
C HIS A 17 7.80 -14.70 7.23
N VAL A 18 8.98 -14.14 6.98
CA VAL A 18 9.59 -14.17 5.66
C VAL A 18 9.82 -15.60 5.18
N ASP A 19 9.47 -15.85 3.92
CA ASP A 19 9.89 -17.04 3.16
C ASP A 19 10.86 -16.59 2.06
N PRO A 20 12.18 -16.71 2.29
CA PRO A 20 13.17 -16.26 1.33
C PRO A 20 13.15 -17.04 0.01
N ILE A 21 12.78 -18.32 0.03
CA ILE A 21 12.80 -19.16 -1.17
C ILE A 21 11.69 -18.73 -2.13
N THR A 22 10.49 -18.52 -1.60
CA THR A 22 9.35 -18.05 -2.39
C THR A 22 9.53 -16.58 -2.81
N ALA A 23 10.16 -15.74 -1.98
CA ALA A 23 10.39 -14.32 -2.29
C ALA A 23 11.33 -14.04 -3.47
N ILE A 24 12.18 -15.01 -3.86
CA ILE A 24 13.09 -14.85 -5.02
C ILE A 24 12.32 -14.86 -6.34
N ARG A 25 11.22 -15.62 -6.42
CA ARG A 25 10.39 -15.75 -7.63
C ARG A 25 8.92 -15.57 -7.28
N PRO A 26 8.50 -14.35 -6.91
CA PRO A 26 7.08 -14.05 -6.80
C PRO A 26 6.42 -14.23 -8.16
N ARG A 27 5.11 -14.47 -8.18
CA ARG A 27 4.33 -14.54 -9.43
C ARG A 27 3.70 -13.20 -9.77
N LEU A 28 3.09 -12.58 -8.77
CA LEU A 28 2.51 -11.23 -8.84
C LEU A 28 3.26 -10.31 -7.88
N VAL A 29 3.47 -9.08 -8.31
CA VAL A 29 4.04 -8.02 -7.47
C VAL A 29 3.17 -6.76 -7.52
N TYR A 30 3.15 -6.03 -6.41
CA TYR A 30 2.54 -4.71 -6.33
C TYR A 30 3.65 -3.68 -6.54
N GLU A 31 3.74 -3.15 -7.76
CA GLU A 31 4.73 -2.13 -8.07
C GLU A 31 4.22 -0.75 -7.64
N ALA A 32 5.10 0.02 -6.99
CA ALA A 32 4.91 1.43 -6.72
C ALA A 32 6.26 2.14 -6.94
N ASN A 33 6.22 3.25 -7.67
CA ASN A 33 7.40 4.05 -7.96
C ASN A 33 7.43 5.33 -7.11
N LYS A 34 8.48 6.13 -7.30
CA LYS A 34 8.66 7.41 -6.58
C LYS A 34 7.48 8.36 -6.74
N SER A 35 6.88 8.46 -7.93
CA SER A 35 5.73 9.32 -8.21
C SER A 35 4.48 8.88 -7.44
N ASP A 36 4.29 7.57 -7.28
CA ASP A 36 3.19 7.02 -6.48
C ASP A 36 3.35 7.40 -5.00
N HIS A 37 4.57 7.34 -4.48
CA HIS A 37 4.88 7.79 -3.12
C HIS A 37 4.74 9.30 -2.93
N ILE A 38 5.14 10.11 -3.92
CA ILE A 38 4.88 11.56 -3.89
C ILE A 38 3.38 11.82 -3.82
N THR A 39 2.60 11.14 -4.67
CA THR A 39 1.14 11.26 -4.72
C THR A 39 0.49 10.86 -3.40
N PHE A 40 0.95 9.76 -2.79
CA PHE A 40 0.53 9.31 -1.46
C PHE A 40 0.78 10.37 -0.39
N LEU A 41 1.99 10.94 -0.33
CA LEU A 41 2.34 11.97 0.64
C LEU A 41 1.59 13.29 0.37
N CYS A 42 1.31 13.61 -0.89
CA CYS A 42 0.47 14.75 -1.26
C CYS A 42 -0.96 14.60 -0.73
N GLY A 43 -1.56 13.41 -0.82
CA GLY A 43 -2.85 13.10 -0.22
C GLY A 43 -2.87 13.22 1.31
N LEU A 44 -1.71 13.08 1.96
CA LEU A 44 -1.50 13.34 3.38
C LEU A 44 -1.17 14.81 3.71
N ASN A 45 -1.36 15.73 2.75
CA ASN A 45 -1.07 17.17 2.88
C ASN A 45 0.40 17.49 3.21
N TYR A 46 1.36 16.71 2.69
CA TYR A 46 2.77 17.06 2.78
C TYR A 46 3.08 18.29 1.90
N SER A 47 3.81 19.25 2.47
CA SER A 47 4.25 20.44 1.73
C SER A 47 5.49 20.13 0.87
N GLY A 48 5.70 20.91 -0.19
CA GLY A 48 6.88 20.76 -1.06
C GLY A 48 8.22 20.85 -0.31
N LYS A 49 8.27 21.58 0.82
CA LYS A 49 9.45 21.60 1.70
C LYS A 49 9.71 20.23 2.34
N LYS A 50 8.67 19.55 2.84
CA LYS A 50 8.78 18.19 3.41
C LYS A 50 9.12 17.17 2.33
N LEU A 51 8.49 17.27 1.15
CA LEU A 51 8.79 16.40 0.02
C LEU A 51 10.25 16.53 -0.41
N ARG A 52 10.80 17.75 -0.45
CA ARG A 52 12.22 17.98 -0.75
C ARG A 52 13.17 17.33 0.27
N LEU A 53 12.80 17.34 1.55
CA LEU A 53 13.60 16.68 2.58
C LEU A 53 13.60 15.15 2.43
N ILE A 54 12.48 14.56 1.99
CA ILE A 54 12.32 13.11 1.84
C ILE A 54 12.98 12.60 0.55
N PHE A 55 12.74 13.28 -0.56
CA PHE A 55 13.14 12.81 -1.89
C PHE A 55 14.42 13.45 -2.44
N GLY A 56 14.96 14.47 -1.76
CA GLY A 56 16.16 15.19 -2.17
C GLY A 56 15.96 16.17 -3.34
N GLU A 57 14.76 16.24 -3.92
CA GLU A 57 14.45 17.11 -5.06
C GLU A 57 13.21 17.96 -4.79
N SER A 58 13.08 19.09 -5.47
CA SER A 58 11.87 19.92 -5.35
C SER A 58 10.70 19.24 -6.06
N SER A 59 9.77 18.70 -5.28
CA SER A 59 8.49 18.18 -5.77
C SER A 59 7.35 19.01 -5.19
N ASN A 60 6.41 19.41 -6.03
CA ASN A 60 5.17 20.07 -5.62
C ASN A 60 3.99 19.15 -5.92
N CYS A 61 2.99 19.18 -5.04
CA CYS A 61 1.74 18.45 -5.25
C CYS A 61 0.86 19.17 -6.25
N THR A 62 0.36 18.46 -7.25
CA THR A 62 -0.75 18.96 -8.07
C THR A 62 -2.07 18.94 -7.28
N LYS A 63 -3.10 19.63 -7.78
CA LYS A 63 -4.43 19.62 -7.16
C LYS A 63 -5.05 18.23 -7.16
N GLU A 64 -4.69 17.42 -8.14
CA GLU A 64 -5.15 16.06 -8.36
C GLU A 64 -4.47 15.12 -7.35
N GLN A 65 -3.15 15.24 -7.19
CA GLN A 65 -2.40 14.45 -6.20
C GLN A 65 -2.85 14.73 -4.76
N ALA A 66 -3.19 15.98 -4.45
CA ALA A 66 -3.71 16.36 -3.14
C ALA A 66 -5.09 15.75 -2.81
N LYS A 67 -5.82 15.26 -3.82
CA LYS A 67 -7.10 14.54 -3.62
C LYS A 67 -6.92 13.03 -3.47
N SER A 68 -5.70 12.51 -3.67
CA SER A 68 -5.43 11.09 -3.54
C SER A 68 -5.66 10.63 -2.11
N LEU A 69 -6.28 9.46 -1.94
CA LEU A 69 -6.45 8.87 -0.62
C LEU A 69 -5.24 7.99 -0.29
N PRO A 70 -4.82 7.91 1.00
CA PRO A 70 -3.69 7.07 1.40
C PRO A 70 -3.82 5.60 0.96
N ARG A 71 -5.05 5.08 0.89
CA ARG A 71 -5.36 3.72 0.45
C ARG A 71 -5.18 3.45 -1.05
N ASN A 72 -4.95 4.50 -1.85
CA ASN A 72 -4.74 4.38 -3.30
C ASN A 72 -3.28 4.04 -3.65
N LEU A 73 -2.36 4.03 -2.68
CA LEU A 73 -1.03 3.51 -2.90
C LEU A 73 -1.11 2.01 -3.16
N ASN A 74 -0.48 1.55 -4.24
CA ASN A 74 -0.45 0.15 -4.63
C ASN A 74 0.43 -0.70 -3.68
N TYR A 75 -0.04 -0.92 -2.47
CA TYR A 75 0.72 -1.53 -1.38
C TYR A 75 0.21 -2.95 -1.10
N PRO A 76 1.09 -3.93 -0.76
CA PRO A 76 0.73 -5.34 -0.58
C PRO A 76 -0.03 -5.64 0.73
N SER A 77 -0.84 -4.71 1.21
CA SER A 77 -1.76 -4.86 2.33
C SER A 77 -2.85 -3.80 2.28
N MET A 78 -4.04 -4.13 2.77
CA MET A 78 -5.16 -3.20 2.91
C MET A 78 -5.31 -2.77 4.37
N THR A 79 -5.55 -1.49 4.63
CA THR A 79 -5.78 -0.99 5.99
C THR A 79 -6.81 0.13 5.96
N ALA A 80 -7.78 0.07 6.89
CA ALA A 80 -8.81 1.07 7.06
C ALA A 80 -8.88 1.49 8.53
N GLN A 81 -8.80 2.79 8.80
CA GLN A 81 -9.10 3.35 10.12
C GLN A 81 -10.58 3.71 10.17
N VAL A 82 -11.34 2.98 10.99
CA VAL A 82 -12.80 3.09 11.03
C VAL A 82 -13.28 3.45 12.43
N SER A 83 -14.47 4.01 12.52
CA SER A 83 -15.13 4.24 13.81
C SER A 83 -15.72 2.92 14.31
N ALA A 84 -15.48 2.59 15.58
CA ALA A 84 -15.98 1.36 16.18
C ALA A 84 -17.53 1.27 16.23
N THR A 85 -18.22 2.40 16.09
CA THR A 85 -19.68 2.49 16.29
C THR A 85 -20.45 2.82 15.02
N LYS A 86 -19.78 3.01 13.87
CA LYS A 86 -20.43 3.40 12.62
C LYS A 86 -20.14 2.39 11.52
N PRO A 87 -21.12 2.06 10.68
CA PRO A 87 -20.85 1.29 9.47
C PRO A 87 -19.93 2.09 8.55
N PHE A 88 -19.06 1.38 7.84
CA PHE A 88 -18.15 1.95 6.86
C PHE A 88 -18.19 1.13 5.57
N ASN A 89 -17.85 1.79 4.46
CA ASN A 89 -17.67 1.15 3.17
C ASN A 89 -16.44 1.79 2.53
N ASP A 90 -15.35 1.02 2.45
CA ASP A 90 -14.10 1.43 1.83
C ASP A 90 -13.77 0.50 0.67
N MET A 91 -13.35 1.10 -0.44
CA MET A 91 -12.91 0.40 -1.63
C MET A 91 -11.41 0.62 -1.83
N PHE A 92 -10.70 -0.45 -2.13
CA PHE A 92 -9.27 -0.45 -2.44
C PHE A 92 -9.07 -0.77 -3.91
N GLU A 93 -8.32 0.08 -4.60
CA GLU A 93 -7.93 -0.12 -5.98
C GLU A 93 -6.45 -0.51 -6.01
N LEU A 94 -6.16 -1.75 -6.39
CA LEU A 94 -4.80 -2.29 -6.45
C LEU A 94 -4.49 -2.81 -7.85
N LEU A 95 -3.24 -2.66 -8.25
CA LEU A 95 -2.71 -3.13 -9.53
C LEU A 95 -1.64 -4.20 -9.30
N PHE A 96 -1.75 -5.28 -10.07
CA PHE A 96 -0.85 -6.42 -9.97
C PHE A 96 -0.05 -6.52 -11.25
N TYR A 97 1.26 -6.72 -11.12
CA TYR A 97 2.13 -7.01 -12.25
C TYR A 97 2.52 -8.48 -12.24
N ASP A 98 2.26 -9.18 -13.36
CA ASP A 98 2.64 -10.58 -13.56
C ASP A 98 4.08 -10.67 -14.05
N VAL A 99 4.95 -11.19 -13.19
CA VAL A 99 6.38 -11.39 -13.51
C VAL A 99 6.66 -12.81 -14.03
N SER A 100 5.64 -13.68 -14.12
CA SER A 100 5.78 -15.08 -14.53
C SER A 100 5.60 -15.32 -16.03
N GLY A 101 5.23 -14.29 -16.80
CA GLY A 101 5.22 -14.32 -18.27
C GLY A 101 3.88 -14.65 -18.94
N SER A 102 2.80 -14.80 -18.17
CA SER A 102 1.37 -14.90 -18.55
C SER A 102 0.71 -16.10 -17.86
N SER A 103 -0.19 -15.83 -16.92
CA SER A 103 -0.97 -16.84 -16.20
C SER A 103 -2.36 -16.31 -15.83
N THR A 104 -3.30 -17.22 -15.53
CA THR A 104 -4.62 -16.88 -14.99
C THR A 104 -4.64 -17.06 -13.48
N TYR A 105 -5.15 -16.07 -12.76
CA TYR A 105 -5.23 -16.07 -11.30
C TYR A 105 -6.70 -15.95 -10.87
N PHE A 106 -7.05 -16.63 -9.79
CA PHE A 106 -8.37 -16.57 -9.18
C PHE A 106 -8.26 -15.96 -7.78
N SER A 107 -9.18 -15.07 -7.42
CA SER A 107 -9.24 -14.49 -6.08
C SER A 107 -9.98 -15.42 -5.12
N SER A 108 -9.52 -15.49 -3.87
CA SER A 108 -10.24 -16.06 -2.74
C SER A 108 -10.27 -15.03 -1.61
N ILE A 109 -11.39 -14.97 -0.89
CA ILE A 109 -11.58 -14.15 0.31
C ILE A 109 -11.86 -15.09 1.47
#